data_AF-A0A9X6XDN9-F1
#
_entry.id   AF-A0A9X6XDN9-F1
#
_cell.length_a   1.000
_cell.length_b   1.000
_cell.length_c   1.000
_cell.angle_alpha   90.00
_cell.angle_beta   90.00
_cell.angle_gamma   90.00
#
_symmetry.space_group_name_H-M   'P 1'
#
loop_
_entity.id
_entity.type
_entity.pdbx_description
1 polymer ?
#
loop_
_entity_poly.entity_id
_entity_poly.type
_entity_poly.pdbx_seq_one_letter_code
_entity_poly.pdbx_strand_id
1 'polypeptide(L)'
;MREQQLENEEVLTTKQVINYLTEEWGKEPSLNMIYYYVREGKLKPKYEDNWRIEGTLQFDRVVVEEFSREFKRPEGYTLSEVSKMVGLHVTTLQKYIKHGSLDASKFDYKGKPTYFVSNKALDSLKESDNVNMSKSKRKSFFTRDKQFYLFQSFRNETTNDYGRIINVNNNIPTLLTAHGKEIIGSAIKDNGYEPIYKVPTFKRITKKVFAIFELQIPNNINSKEYRVFDFLYNFIGAENINIEQDSYKIILKIKPVFVQLNNELLDNYQETILLLERILKEGAIQIRHNGVYFGTDIESITINVPKSIKEQLRGLANESNLSIEDYIKEKLINLL
;
A
#
# COMPACT_ATOMS: atom_id res chain seq x y z
N MET A 1 -58.42 21.67 41.56
CA MET A 1 -58.26 20.83 40.35
C MET A 1 -57.97 21.71 39.16
N ARG A 2 -56.77 22.31 39.17
CA ARG A 2 -56.07 23.10 38.14
C ARG A 2 -55.08 23.95 38.94
N GLU A 3 -53.83 24.01 38.47
CA GLU A 3 -52.66 24.57 39.17
C GLU A 3 -52.00 23.59 40.15
N GLN A 4 -51.19 22.69 39.59
CA GLN A 4 -49.82 22.40 40.04
C GLN A 4 -49.26 21.24 39.22
N GLN A 5 -48.53 21.59 38.16
CA GLN A 5 -47.33 20.93 37.59
C GLN A 5 -47.12 21.47 36.18
N LEU A 6 -46.83 22.79 36.11
CA LEU A 6 -45.96 23.34 35.08
C LEU A 6 -44.54 23.08 35.57
N GLU A 7 -44.08 21.84 35.48
CA GLU A 7 -42.66 21.51 35.64
C GLU A 7 -42.01 21.68 34.27
N ASN A 8 -41.08 22.64 34.19
CA ASN A 8 -40.22 22.98 33.06
C ASN A 8 -40.01 21.86 32.01
N GLU A 9 -40.90 21.75 31.04
CA GLU A 9 -40.63 21.02 29.81
C GLU A 9 -39.78 21.93 28.91
N GLU A 10 -38.46 21.92 29.13
CA GLU A 10 -37.54 22.55 28.18
C GLU A 10 -37.64 21.82 26.83
N VAL A 11 -38.21 22.51 25.86
CA VAL A 11 -38.31 22.03 24.48
C VAL A 11 -37.04 22.41 23.73
N LEU A 12 -36.38 21.42 23.13
CA LEU A 12 -35.17 21.58 22.35
C LEU A 12 -35.49 21.61 20.86
N THR A 13 -34.97 22.60 20.14
CA THR A 13 -34.96 22.61 18.67
C THR A 13 -33.92 21.62 18.14
N THR A 14 -34.04 21.25 16.86
CA THR A 14 -33.07 20.35 16.19
C THR A 14 -31.61 20.80 16.36
N LYS A 15 -31.34 22.12 16.34
CA LYS A 15 -29.98 22.66 16.57
C LYS A 15 -29.51 22.47 18.01
N GLN A 16 -30.40 22.70 18.98
CA GLN A 16 -30.08 22.49 20.40
C GLN A 16 -29.87 21.01 20.72
N VAL A 17 -30.63 20.11 20.07
CA VAL A 17 -30.39 18.66 20.16
C VAL A 17 -29.00 18.30 19.61
N ILE A 18 -28.58 18.87 18.48
CA ILE A 18 -27.23 18.65 17.94
C ILE A 18 -26.17 19.12 18.94
N ASN A 19 -26.32 20.31 19.51
CA ASN A 19 -25.37 20.84 20.49
C ASN A 19 -25.30 19.94 21.74
N TYR A 20 -26.46 19.56 22.29
CA TYR A 20 -26.54 18.68 23.45
C TYR A 20 -25.88 17.32 23.18
N LEU A 21 -26.17 16.69 22.04
CA LEU A 21 -25.54 15.44 21.64
C LEU A 21 -24.05 15.61 21.33
N THR A 22 -23.61 16.79 20.91
CA THR A 22 -22.18 17.09 20.70
C THR A 22 -21.43 17.07 22.03
N GLU A 23 -22.01 17.68 23.07
CA GLU A 23 -21.46 17.68 24.43
C GLU A 23 -21.41 16.26 25.01
N GLU A 24 -22.51 15.50 24.90
CA GLU A 24 -22.61 14.14 25.44
C GLU A 24 -21.78 13.09 24.68
N TRP A 25 -21.68 13.21 23.35
CA TRP A 25 -21.00 12.23 22.51
C TRP A 25 -19.58 12.65 22.09
N GLY A 26 -19.16 13.87 22.41
CA GLY A 26 -17.86 14.44 22.06
C GLY A 26 -17.65 14.66 20.55
N LYS A 27 -18.70 14.51 19.73
CA LYS A 27 -18.65 14.72 18.28
C LYS A 27 -20.01 15.15 17.74
N GLU A 28 -20.00 16.19 16.92
CA GLU A 28 -21.21 16.79 16.37
C GLU A 28 -21.95 15.83 15.41
N PRO A 29 -23.20 15.43 15.72
CA PRO A 29 -24.04 14.70 14.78
C PRO A 29 -24.55 15.62 13.66
N SER A 30 -24.64 15.11 12.44
CA SER A 30 -25.17 15.90 11.33
C SER A 30 -26.70 16.04 11.41
N LEU A 31 -27.24 17.13 10.85
CA LEU A 31 -28.68 17.36 10.73
C LEU A 31 -29.44 16.16 10.11
N ASN A 32 -28.86 15.58 9.05
CA ASN A 32 -29.41 14.38 8.39
C ASN A 32 -29.46 13.15 9.30
N MET A 33 -28.55 13.06 10.27
CA MET A 33 -28.52 11.97 11.24
C MET A 33 -29.66 12.10 12.25
N ILE A 34 -29.98 13.33 12.69
CA ILE A 34 -31.14 13.59 13.55
C ILE A 34 -32.44 13.22 12.82
N TYR A 35 -32.61 13.67 11.56
CA TYR A 35 -33.78 13.29 10.77
C TYR A 35 -33.87 11.78 10.49
N TYR A 36 -32.74 11.10 10.34
CA TYR A 36 -32.73 9.64 10.23
C TYR A 36 -33.28 8.99 11.50
N TYR A 37 -32.86 9.43 12.69
CA TYR A 37 -33.37 8.87 13.96
C TYR A 37 -34.85 9.15 14.18
N VAL A 38 -35.35 10.30 13.73
CA VAL A 38 -36.78 10.61 13.73
C VAL A 38 -37.56 9.68 12.83
N ARG A 39 -37.11 9.50 11.58
CA ARG A 39 -37.78 8.61 10.61
C ARG A 39 -37.78 7.15 11.03
N GLU A 40 -36.73 6.69 11.71
CA GLU A 40 -36.63 5.32 12.24
C GLU A 40 -37.39 5.15 13.57
N GLY A 41 -38.05 6.21 14.08
CA GLY A 41 -38.80 6.19 15.33
C GLY A 41 -37.94 6.11 16.60
N LYS A 42 -36.62 6.30 16.47
CA LYS A 42 -35.64 6.24 17.57
C LYS A 42 -35.59 7.52 18.39
N LEU A 43 -35.87 8.66 17.77
CA LEU A 43 -35.99 9.96 18.44
C LEU A 43 -37.34 10.56 18.09
N LYS A 44 -38.24 10.68 19.06
CA LYS A 44 -39.62 11.13 18.79
C LYS A 44 -39.72 12.66 18.94
N PRO A 45 -40.18 13.38 17.91
CA PRO A 45 -40.48 14.80 18.04
C PRO A 45 -41.73 14.99 18.89
N LYS A 46 -41.81 16.12 19.60
CA LYS A 46 -42.96 16.46 20.44
C LYS A 46 -44.25 16.64 19.63
N TYR A 47 -44.11 17.20 18.42
CA TYR A 47 -45.21 17.41 17.49
C TYR A 47 -44.85 16.80 16.12
N GLU A 48 -45.54 15.73 15.73
CA GLU A 48 -45.29 15.05 14.44
C GLU A 48 -45.83 15.84 13.23
N ASP A 49 -46.92 16.61 13.41
CA ASP A 49 -47.64 17.26 12.29
C ASP A 49 -47.37 18.76 12.12
N ASN A 50 -46.83 19.45 13.14
CA ASN A 50 -46.73 20.92 13.15
C ASN A 50 -45.36 21.50 12.79
N TRP A 51 -44.36 20.67 12.46
CA TRP A 51 -43.00 21.16 12.14
C TRP A 51 -42.94 22.11 10.94
N ARG A 52 -43.94 22.03 10.03
CA ARG A 52 -44.06 22.94 8.87
C ARG A 52 -44.45 24.36 9.25
N ILE A 53 -45.05 24.58 10.42
CA ILE A 53 -45.48 25.89 10.91
C ILE A 53 -44.30 26.64 11.55
N GLU A 54 -43.44 25.92 12.28
CA GLU A 54 -42.33 26.51 13.05
C GLU A 54 -40.94 26.37 12.37
N GLY A 55 -40.87 25.67 11.24
CA GLY A 55 -39.66 25.54 10.43
C GLY A 55 -38.57 24.62 11.00
N THR A 56 -38.75 24.05 12.19
CA THR A 56 -37.80 23.10 12.82
C THR A 56 -38.53 22.04 13.66
N LEU A 57 -37.89 20.88 13.87
CA LEU A 57 -38.42 19.86 14.80
C LEU A 57 -38.11 20.25 16.24
N GLN A 58 -39.10 20.05 17.11
CA GLN A 58 -39.03 20.25 18.55
C GLN A 58 -39.04 18.90 19.28
N PHE A 59 -38.26 18.80 20.34
CA PHE A 59 -38.08 17.58 21.13
C PHE A 59 -38.18 17.90 22.62
N ASP A 60 -38.81 17.03 23.39
CA ASP A 60 -38.73 17.13 24.85
C ASP A 60 -37.33 16.78 25.31
N ARG A 61 -36.76 17.62 26.18
CA ARG A 61 -35.40 17.41 26.71
C ARG A 61 -35.23 16.01 27.32
N VAL A 62 -36.20 15.53 28.08
CA VAL A 62 -36.17 14.19 28.69
C VAL A 62 -36.00 13.08 27.64
N VAL A 63 -36.71 13.18 26.51
CA VAL A 63 -36.61 12.22 25.40
C VAL A 63 -35.22 12.27 24.76
N VAL A 64 -34.64 13.47 24.65
CA VAL A 64 -33.29 13.66 24.10
C VAL A 64 -32.22 13.12 25.06
N GLU A 65 -32.41 13.28 26.37
CA GLU A 65 -31.51 12.76 27.42
C GLU A 65 -31.55 11.23 27.50
N GLU A 66 -32.73 10.61 27.39
CA GLU A 66 -32.86 9.15 27.31
C GLU A 66 -32.21 8.62 26.03
N PHE A 67 -32.48 9.29 24.90
CA PHE A 67 -31.89 8.95 23.61
C PHE A 67 -30.36 9.08 23.62
N SER A 68 -29.79 10.11 24.28
CA SER A 68 -28.36 10.32 24.34
C SER A 68 -27.64 9.20 25.11
N ARG A 69 -28.28 8.67 26.15
CA ARG A 69 -27.79 7.54 26.96
C ARG A 69 -27.83 6.22 26.21
N GLU A 70 -28.92 5.94 25.50
CA GLU A 70 -29.11 4.67 24.78
C GLU A 70 -28.23 4.57 23.52
N PHE A 71 -28.12 5.66 22.75
CA PHE A 71 -27.41 5.66 21.46
C PHE A 71 -25.98 6.22 21.54
N LYS A 72 -25.40 6.28 22.75
CA LYS A 72 -24.02 6.70 22.95
C LYS A 72 -23.08 5.87 22.07
N ARG A 73 -22.26 6.57 21.28
CA ARG A 73 -21.27 5.93 20.41
C ARG A 73 -20.34 5.03 21.26
N PRO A 74 -20.14 3.76 20.88
CA PRO A 74 -19.17 2.90 21.54
C PRO A 74 -17.78 3.54 21.53
N GLU A 75 -17.05 3.41 22.64
CA GLU A 75 -15.70 3.95 22.75
C GLU A 75 -14.75 3.30 21.74
N GLY A 76 -13.83 4.10 21.21
CA GLY A 76 -12.84 3.69 20.22
C GLY A 76 -13.17 4.11 18.78
N TYR A 77 -12.41 3.54 17.85
CA TYR A 77 -12.39 3.93 16.45
C TYR A 77 -12.97 2.86 15.56
N THR A 78 -13.79 3.26 14.60
CA THR A 78 -14.26 2.34 13.55
C THR A 78 -13.08 1.91 12.68
N LEU A 79 -13.16 0.74 12.04
CA LEU A 79 -12.09 0.29 11.12
C LEU A 79 -11.77 1.29 10.01
N SER A 80 -12.77 2.05 9.55
CA SER A 80 -12.58 3.11 8.55
C SER A 80 -11.74 4.28 9.10
N GLU A 81 -11.89 4.62 10.38
CA GLU A 81 -11.07 5.65 11.03
C GLU A 81 -9.66 5.12 11.32
N VAL A 82 -9.54 3.88 11.82
CA VAL A 82 -8.23 3.21 12.03
C VAL A 82 -7.46 3.08 10.73
N SER A 83 -8.15 2.74 9.63
CA SER A 83 -7.58 2.66 8.28
C SER A 83 -6.89 3.96 7.88
N LYS A 84 -7.53 5.11 8.14
CA LYS A 84 -6.96 6.42 7.84
C LYS A 84 -5.78 6.77 8.75
N MET A 85 -5.84 6.39 10.02
CA MET A 85 -4.77 6.67 11.00
C MET A 85 -3.50 5.85 10.73
N VAL A 86 -3.66 4.58 10.38
CA VAL A 86 -2.54 3.63 10.24
C VAL A 86 -2.07 3.47 8.79
N GLY A 87 -2.91 3.88 7.82
CA GLY A 87 -2.62 3.76 6.38
C GLY A 87 -2.86 2.35 5.82
N LEU A 88 -3.63 1.52 6.51
CA LEU A 88 -3.96 0.15 6.08
C LEU A 88 -5.36 0.10 5.47
N HIS A 89 -5.57 -0.77 4.47
CA HIS A 89 -6.90 -0.99 3.92
C HIS A 89 -7.82 -1.70 4.95
N VAL A 90 -9.11 -1.36 4.97
CA VAL A 90 -10.09 -1.91 5.93
C VAL A 90 -10.14 -3.44 5.90
N THR A 91 -9.98 -4.06 4.73
CA THR A 91 -9.94 -5.54 4.61
C THR A 91 -8.74 -6.17 5.31
N THR A 92 -7.62 -5.47 5.39
CA THR A 92 -6.43 -5.94 6.12
C THR A 92 -6.68 -5.89 7.62
N LEU A 93 -7.30 -4.81 8.10
CA LEU A 93 -7.72 -4.70 9.50
C LEU A 93 -8.74 -5.78 9.87
N GLN A 94 -9.69 -6.11 8.98
CA GLN A 94 -10.63 -7.23 9.18
C GLN A 94 -9.92 -8.58 9.28
N LYS A 95 -8.86 -8.81 8.50
CA LYS A 95 -8.03 -10.02 8.63
C LYS A 95 -7.35 -10.06 9.99
N TYR A 96 -6.79 -8.96 10.46
CA TYR A 96 -6.14 -8.91 11.78
C TYR A 96 -7.11 -9.23 12.92
N ILE A 97 -8.36 -8.76 12.83
CA ILE A 97 -9.43 -9.15 13.77
C ILE A 97 -9.70 -10.65 13.68
N LYS A 98 -9.86 -11.20 12.46
CA LYS A 98 -10.13 -12.63 12.26
C LYS A 98 -9.02 -13.54 12.78
N HIS A 99 -7.76 -13.09 12.67
CA HIS A 99 -6.59 -13.82 13.15
C HIS A 99 -6.26 -13.54 14.64
N GLY A 100 -7.07 -12.74 15.34
CA GLY A 100 -6.86 -12.41 16.75
C GLY A 100 -5.70 -11.44 17.02
N SER A 101 -5.12 -10.85 15.98
CA SER A 101 -3.99 -9.91 16.08
C SER A 101 -4.41 -8.45 16.30
N LEU A 102 -5.71 -8.15 16.18
CA LEU A 102 -6.29 -6.84 16.46
C LEU A 102 -7.55 -7.03 17.29
N ASP A 103 -7.53 -6.56 18.53
CA ASP A 103 -8.70 -6.59 19.40
C ASP A 103 -9.73 -5.55 18.94
N ALA A 104 -10.96 -6.02 18.68
CA ALA A 104 -12.04 -5.19 18.20
C ALA A 104 -13.40 -5.75 18.62
N SER A 105 -14.27 -4.87 19.08
CA SER A 105 -15.63 -5.19 19.51
C SER A 105 -16.64 -4.84 18.43
N LYS A 106 -17.61 -5.71 18.20
CA LYS A 106 -18.65 -5.52 17.17
C LYS A 106 -19.89 -4.90 17.80
N PHE A 107 -20.30 -3.75 17.29
CA PHE A 107 -21.50 -3.03 17.75
C PHE A 107 -22.38 -2.63 16.57
N ASP A 108 -23.69 -2.55 16.79
CA ASP A 108 -24.58 -1.94 15.81
C ASP A 108 -24.44 -0.43 15.85
N TYR A 109 -23.87 0.13 14.78
CA TYR A 109 -23.63 1.56 14.65
C TYR A 109 -24.14 2.02 13.29
N LYS A 110 -25.01 3.04 13.30
CA LYS A 110 -25.71 3.54 12.10
C LYS A 110 -26.50 2.45 11.37
N GLY A 111 -27.16 1.57 12.12
CA GLY A 111 -27.99 0.48 11.59
C GLY A 111 -27.20 -0.63 10.89
N LYS A 112 -25.87 -0.70 11.10
CA LYS A 112 -25.02 -1.76 10.57
C LYS A 112 -24.06 -2.30 11.62
N PRO A 113 -23.80 -3.60 11.62
CA PRO A 113 -22.78 -4.19 12.48
C PRO A 113 -21.40 -3.66 12.08
N THR A 114 -20.77 -2.92 12.98
CA THR A 114 -19.50 -2.22 12.76
C THR A 114 -18.50 -2.61 13.85
N TYR A 115 -17.25 -2.86 13.47
CA TYR A 115 -16.18 -3.12 14.43
C TYR A 115 -15.56 -1.82 14.94
N PHE A 116 -15.36 -1.76 16.26
CA PHE A 116 -14.71 -0.69 16.99
C PHE A 116 -13.43 -1.21 17.63
N VAL A 117 -12.33 -0.49 17.42
CA VAL A 117 -11.01 -0.76 17.97
C VAL A 117 -10.77 0.20 19.12
N SER A 118 -10.43 -0.32 20.29
CA SER A 118 -10.12 0.50 21.46
C SER A 118 -8.83 1.29 21.27
N ASN A 119 -8.63 2.37 22.04
CA ASN A 119 -7.39 3.15 21.98
C ASN A 119 -6.15 2.29 22.29
N LYS A 120 -6.25 1.42 23.31
CA LYS A 120 -5.18 0.49 23.69
C LYS A 120 -4.81 -0.48 22.56
N ALA A 121 -5.81 -1.01 21.87
CA ALA A 121 -5.60 -1.89 20.71
C ALA A 121 -5.03 -1.13 19.51
N LEU A 122 -5.43 0.13 19.31
CA LEU A 122 -4.89 0.99 18.26
C LEU A 122 -3.41 1.31 18.50
N ASP A 123 -3.03 1.62 19.74
CA ASP A 123 -1.64 1.93 20.07
C ASP A 123 -0.77 0.68 19.97
N SER A 124 -1.27 -0.47 20.46
CA SER A 124 -0.64 -1.78 20.23
C SER A 124 -0.48 -2.09 18.73
N LEU A 125 -1.47 -1.73 17.91
CA LEU A 125 -1.41 -1.90 16.46
C LEU A 125 -0.32 -0.99 15.84
N LYS A 126 -0.23 0.28 16.23
CA LYS A 126 0.81 1.21 15.75
C LYS A 126 2.21 0.76 16.13
N GLU A 127 2.37 0.17 17.32
CA GLU A 127 3.64 -0.34 17.82
C GLU A 127 3.99 -1.73 17.26
N SER A 128 2.98 -2.49 16.79
CA SER A 128 3.21 -3.85 16.27
C SER A 128 4.07 -3.86 15.01
N ASP A 129 4.98 -4.84 14.96
CA ASP A 129 5.79 -5.15 13.78
C ASP A 129 4.93 -5.46 12.55
N ASN A 130 3.66 -5.84 12.69
CA ASN A 130 2.74 -6.07 11.57
C ASN A 130 2.37 -4.78 10.81
N VAL A 131 2.28 -3.64 11.51
CA VAL A 131 2.12 -2.32 10.87
C VAL A 131 3.44 -1.87 10.28
N ASN A 132 4.57 -2.15 10.94
CA ASN A 132 5.90 -1.81 10.44
C ASN A 132 6.35 -2.71 9.27
N MET A 133 5.86 -3.95 9.18
CA MET A 133 6.05 -4.88 8.05
C MET A 133 5.11 -4.57 6.90
N SER A 134 3.85 -4.16 7.16
CA SER A 134 3.00 -3.64 6.09
C SER A 134 3.46 -2.26 5.59
N LYS A 135 4.13 -1.47 6.44
CA LYS A 135 4.90 -0.27 6.05
C LYS A 135 6.31 -0.62 5.55
N SER A 136 6.75 -1.87 5.67
CA SER A 136 7.92 -2.39 5.00
C SER A 136 7.59 -2.58 3.53
N LYS A 137 7.65 -1.44 2.81
CA LYS A 137 8.34 -1.35 1.54
C LYS A 137 7.78 -2.28 0.45
N ARG A 138 6.63 -1.92 -0.13
CA ARG A 138 6.70 -1.75 -1.60
C ARG A 138 7.53 -0.49 -1.86
N LYS A 139 8.86 -0.61 -1.69
CA LYS A 139 9.80 0.33 -2.31
C LYS A 139 9.55 0.16 -3.80
N SER A 140 8.63 0.95 -4.34
CA SER A 140 8.51 1.07 -5.78
C SER A 140 9.80 1.72 -6.23
N PHE A 141 10.61 1.01 -7.00
CA PHE A 141 11.85 1.52 -7.57
C PHE A 141 11.58 2.52 -8.71
N PHE A 142 10.37 3.08 -8.78
CA PHE A 142 9.96 4.12 -9.70
C PHE A 142 8.77 4.89 -9.12
N THR A 143 8.60 6.14 -9.55
CA THR A 143 7.45 6.98 -9.17
C THR A 143 6.18 6.55 -9.91
N ARG A 144 5.01 6.77 -9.33
CA ARG A 144 3.69 6.39 -9.85
C ARG A 144 3.40 6.97 -11.23
N ASP A 145 3.89 8.18 -11.49
CA ASP A 145 3.81 8.89 -12.77
C ASP A 145 4.89 8.43 -13.77
N LYS A 146 5.75 7.48 -13.37
CA LYS A 146 6.82 6.92 -14.20
C LYS A 146 7.81 7.96 -14.74
N GLN A 147 7.97 9.07 -14.02
CA GLN A 147 8.93 10.11 -14.38
C GLN A 147 10.35 9.80 -13.88
N PHE A 148 10.46 9.13 -12.74
CA PHE A 148 11.73 8.81 -12.11
C PHE A 148 11.83 7.33 -11.80
N TYR A 149 12.98 6.74 -12.10
CA TYR A 149 13.30 5.37 -11.81
C TYR A 149 14.58 5.30 -10.96
N LEU A 150 14.62 4.37 -10.01
CA LEU A 150 15.77 4.14 -9.15
C LEU A 150 16.97 3.79 -10.02
N PHE A 151 18.09 4.45 -9.74
CA PHE A 151 19.35 4.38 -10.48
C PHE A 151 19.29 4.89 -11.91
N GLN A 152 18.23 5.57 -12.36
CA GLN A 152 18.24 6.21 -13.67
C GLN A 152 19.24 7.37 -13.70
N SER A 153 19.96 7.49 -14.80
CA SER A 153 20.91 8.58 -15.07
C SER A 153 20.23 9.87 -15.54
N PHE A 154 20.70 11.00 -15.02
CA PHE A 154 20.24 12.36 -15.31
C PHE A 154 21.43 13.26 -15.65
N ARG A 155 21.16 14.35 -16.35
CA ARG A 155 22.15 15.37 -16.68
C ARG A 155 21.54 16.75 -16.56
N ASN A 156 22.31 17.69 -16.01
CA ASN A 156 21.93 19.08 -15.97
C ASN A 156 22.06 19.71 -17.37
N GLU A 157 21.00 20.33 -17.88
CA GLU A 157 21.02 20.93 -19.22
C GLU A 157 22.00 22.11 -19.34
N THR A 158 22.18 22.87 -18.25
CA THR A 158 23.01 24.09 -18.26
C THR A 158 24.47 23.79 -17.92
N THR A 159 24.70 23.03 -16.85
CA THR A 159 26.07 22.78 -16.33
C THR A 159 26.67 21.50 -16.85
N ASN A 160 25.89 20.67 -17.55
CA ASN A 160 26.29 19.34 -18.02
C ASN A 160 26.63 18.35 -16.89
N ASP A 161 26.35 18.72 -15.63
CA ASP A 161 26.62 17.94 -14.42
C ASP A 161 25.80 16.64 -14.41
N TYR A 162 26.43 15.57 -13.95
CA TYR A 162 25.82 14.25 -13.91
C TYR A 162 25.09 14.02 -12.59
N GLY A 163 23.93 13.38 -12.67
CA GLY A 163 23.19 12.94 -11.50
C GLY A 163 22.59 11.56 -11.68
N ARG A 164 22.29 10.89 -10.56
CA ARG A 164 21.61 9.59 -10.57
C ARG A 164 20.59 9.53 -9.45
N ILE A 165 19.44 8.92 -9.73
CA ILE A 165 18.43 8.66 -8.69
C ILE A 165 18.97 7.57 -7.75
N ILE A 166 19.24 7.89 -6.49
CA ILE A 166 19.76 6.94 -5.50
C ILE A 166 18.67 6.37 -4.60
N ASN A 167 17.51 7.03 -4.55
CA ASN A 167 16.39 6.60 -3.72
C ASN A 167 15.05 7.03 -4.33
N VAL A 168 14.01 6.23 -4.08
CA VAL A 168 12.62 6.58 -4.34
C VAL A 168 11.83 6.15 -3.10
N ASN A 169 11.51 7.12 -2.24
CA ASN A 169 10.79 6.86 -1.01
C ASN A 169 9.42 7.54 -1.05
N ASN A 170 8.34 6.78 -0.82
CA ASN A 170 6.97 7.30 -0.83
C ASN A 170 6.63 8.17 -2.06
N ASN A 171 7.08 7.75 -3.26
CA ASN A 171 6.92 8.50 -4.51
C ASN A 171 7.74 9.79 -4.63
N ILE A 172 8.71 9.99 -3.74
CA ILE A 172 9.62 11.14 -3.75
C ILE A 172 11.01 10.63 -4.16
N PRO A 173 11.52 11.00 -5.35
CA PRO A 173 12.86 10.64 -5.79
C PRO A 173 13.92 11.51 -5.10
N THR A 174 15.11 10.95 -4.90
CA THR A 174 16.33 11.66 -4.51
C THR A 174 17.40 11.43 -5.56
N LEU A 175 17.87 12.51 -6.17
CA LEU A 175 19.00 12.55 -7.09
C LEU A 175 20.27 12.92 -6.32
N LEU A 176 21.35 12.15 -6.51
CA LEU A 176 22.68 12.50 -6.07
C LEU A 176 23.49 12.99 -7.28
N THR A 177 24.10 14.16 -7.18
CA THR A 177 24.96 14.72 -8.23
C THR A 177 26.39 14.19 -8.12
N ALA A 178 27.20 14.34 -9.18
CA ALA A 178 28.60 13.93 -9.18
C ALA A 178 29.44 14.66 -8.12
N HIS A 179 28.99 15.84 -7.70
CA HIS A 179 29.60 16.65 -6.64
C HIS A 179 29.08 16.29 -5.23
N GLY A 180 28.26 15.25 -5.08
CA GLY A 180 27.76 14.77 -3.79
C GLY A 180 26.58 15.58 -3.22
N LYS A 181 25.94 16.43 -4.03
CA LYS A 181 24.74 17.17 -3.62
C LYS A 181 23.50 16.30 -3.82
N GLU A 182 22.63 16.25 -2.82
CA GLU A 182 21.31 15.62 -2.93
C GLU A 182 20.24 16.64 -3.35
N ILE A 183 19.40 16.26 -4.31
CA ILE A 183 18.26 17.04 -4.79
C ILE A 183 17.02 16.16 -4.74
N ILE A 184 15.93 16.65 -4.14
CA ILE A 184 14.77 15.83 -3.77
C ILE A 184 13.52 16.31 -4.48
N GLY A 185 12.71 15.37 -4.97
CA GLY A 185 11.36 15.64 -5.48
C GLY A 185 11.34 16.50 -6.74
N SER A 186 10.43 17.48 -6.78
CA SER A 186 10.27 18.39 -7.93
C SER A 186 11.52 19.23 -8.19
N ALA A 187 12.32 19.49 -7.14
CA ALA A 187 13.53 20.30 -7.25
C ALA A 187 14.55 19.73 -8.25
N ILE A 188 14.49 18.43 -8.57
CA ILE A 188 15.35 17.81 -9.58
C ILE A 188 15.18 18.52 -10.93
N LYS A 189 13.94 18.66 -11.39
CA LYS A 189 13.61 19.34 -12.65
C LYS A 189 13.79 20.84 -12.55
N ASP A 190 13.44 21.44 -11.42
CA ASP A 190 13.61 22.88 -11.18
C ASP A 190 15.10 23.31 -11.22
N ASN A 191 16.01 22.38 -10.89
CA ASN A 191 17.46 22.59 -11.00
C ASN A 191 18.00 22.25 -12.41
N GLY A 192 17.16 21.94 -13.39
CA GLY A 192 17.54 21.67 -14.78
C GLY A 192 18.09 20.27 -15.04
N TYR A 193 17.82 19.29 -14.16
CA TYR A 193 18.21 17.91 -14.41
C TYR A 193 17.14 17.16 -15.19
N GLU A 194 17.51 16.71 -16.38
CA GLU A 194 16.68 15.89 -17.25
C GLU A 194 17.26 14.47 -17.39
N PRO A 195 16.41 13.44 -17.58
CA PRO A 195 16.89 12.08 -17.73
C PRO A 195 17.66 11.93 -19.04
N ILE A 196 18.81 11.24 -19.00
CA ILE A 196 19.66 11.03 -20.20
C ILE A 196 18.91 10.26 -21.29
N TYR A 197 17.96 9.43 -20.90
CA TYR A 197 17.08 8.68 -21.79
C TYR A 197 15.69 8.58 -21.17
N LYS A 198 14.68 8.48 -22.04
CA LYS A 198 13.31 8.21 -21.63
C LYS A 198 13.10 6.70 -21.58
N VAL A 199 12.60 6.19 -20.45
CA VAL A 199 12.29 4.76 -20.29
C VAL A 199 11.13 4.39 -21.21
N PRO A 200 11.33 3.51 -22.22
CA PRO A 200 10.26 3.06 -23.09
C PRO A 200 9.26 2.19 -22.32
N THR A 201 8.04 2.08 -22.84
CA THR A 201 7.05 1.16 -22.28
C THR A 201 7.22 -0.22 -22.90
N PHE A 202 7.36 -1.25 -22.07
CA PHE A 202 7.51 -2.63 -22.53
C PHE A 202 6.26 -3.46 -22.23
N LYS A 203 6.00 -4.46 -23.07
CA LYS A 203 4.95 -5.45 -22.80
C LYS A 203 5.35 -6.25 -21.56
N ARG A 204 4.42 -6.34 -20.61
CA ARG A 204 4.62 -7.10 -19.37
C ARG A 204 4.73 -8.59 -19.65
N ILE A 205 5.78 -9.22 -19.11
CA ILE A 205 6.01 -10.65 -19.14
C ILE A 205 5.28 -11.32 -17.97
N THR A 206 4.42 -12.29 -18.28
CA THR A 206 3.56 -12.97 -17.30
C THR A 206 4.21 -14.17 -16.63
N LYS A 207 5.35 -14.65 -17.13
CA LYS A 207 6.12 -15.78 -16.53
C LYS A 207 6.44 -15.45 -15.08
N LYS A 208 6.20 -16.38 -14.15
CA LYS A 208 6.39 -16.12 -12.70
C LYS A 208 7.83 -16.28 -12.20
N VAL A 209 8.71 -16.84 -13.01
CA VAL A 209 10.13 -17.03 -12.71
C VAL A 209 10.95 -15.76 -12.99
N PHE A 210 12.15 -15.69 -12.40
CA PHE A 210 13.10 -14.59 -12.57
C PHE A 210 14.54 -15.13 -12.58
N ALA A 211 15.41 -14.50 -13.36
CA ALA A 211 16.86 -14.57 -13.14
C ALA A 211 17.24 -13.61 -12.03
N ILE A 212 18.10 -14.03 -11.10
CA ILE A 212 18.47 -13.27 -9.91
C ILE A 212 19.94 -12.88 -10.00
N PHE A 213 20.19 -11.59 -9.77
CA PHE A 213 21.51 -10.97 -9.80
C PHE A 213 21.74 -10.26 -8.47
N GLU A 214 22.98 -10.29 -7.99
CA GLU A 214 23.37 -9.63 -6.74
C GLU A 214 24.63 -8.81 -6.94
N LEU A 215 24.55 -7.52 -6.63
CA LEU A 215 25.68 -6.59 -6.67
C LEU A 215 25.79 -5.81 -5.36
N GLN A 216 27.01 -5.46 -4.97
CA GLN A 216 27.25 -4.52 -3.88
C GLN A 216 26.90 -3.11 -4.33
N ILE A 217 26.37 -2.27 -3.43
CA ILE A 217 26.06 -0.86 -3.73
C ILE A 217 27.37 -0.14 -4.07
N PRO A 218 27.53 0.39 -5.30
CA PRO A 218 28.73 1.12 -5.66
C PRO A 218 28.82 2.44 -4.90
N ASN A 219 30.00 2.75 -4.38
CA ASN A 219 30.27 4.00 -3.64
C ASN A 219 30.16 5.26 -4.51
N ASN A 220 30.23 5.12 -5.84
CA ASN A 220 30.22 6.24 -6.79
C ASN A 220 29.08 6.07 -7.79
N ILE A 221 28.30 7.12 -8.01
CA ILE A 221 27.16 7.12 -8.95
C ILE A 221 27.55 6.96 -10.42
N ASN A 222 28.82 7.19 -10.76
CA ASN A 222 29.41 7.00 -12.08
C ASN A 222 29.97 5.58 -12.29
N SER A 223 29.85 4.69 -11.30
CA SER A 223 30.43 3.35 -11.40
C SER A 223 29.81 2.57 -12.56
N LYS A 224 30.59 1.71 -13.22
CA LYS A 224 30.10 0.91 -14.35
C LYS A 224 28.95 -0.03 -13.97
N GLU A 225 28.90 -0.46 -12.70
CA GLU A 225 27.84 -1.27 -12.11
C GLU A 225 26.46 -0.69 -12.36
N TYR A 226 26.39 0.64 -12.31
CA TYR A 226 25.16 1.37 -12.45
C TYR A 226 24.65 1.43 -13.91
N ARG A 227 25.51 1.19 -14.91
CA ARG A 227 25.10 1.08 -16.33
C ARG A 227 24.17 -0.12 -16.57
N VAL A 228 24.20 -1.13 -15.69
CA VAL A 228 23.27 -2.24 -15.73
C VAL A 228 21.83 -1.73 -15.68
N PHE A 229 21.50 -0.82 -14.76
CA PHE A 229 20.13 -0.30 -14.65
C PHE A 229 19.72 0.48 -15.89
N ASP A 230 20.64 1.27 -16.46
CA ASP A 230 20.38 2.01 -17.69
C ASP A 230 20.10 1.06 -18.87
N PHE A 231 20.84 -0.05 -18.99
CA PHE A 231 20.56 -1.11 -19.96
C PHE A 231 19.16 -1.74 -19.73
N LEU A 232 18.83 -2.11 -18.50
CA LEU A 232 17.55 -2.75 -18.19
C LEU A 232 16.36 -1.86 -18.52
N TYR A 233 16.43 -0.57 -18.17
CA TYR A 233 15.35 0.36 -18.49
C TYR A 233 15.21 0.60 -19.99
N ASN A 234 16.31 0.67 -20.74
CA ASN A 234 16.28 0.90 -22.18
C ASN A 234 15.79 -0.31 -22.99
N PHE A 235 16.00 -1.54 -22.51
CA PHE A 235 15.79 -2.74 -23.33
C PHE A 235 14.81 -3.78 -22.75
N ILE A 236 14.56 -3.76 -21.45
CA ILE A 236 13.69 -4.74 -20.77
C ILE A 236 12.45 -4.07 -20.19
N GLY A 237 12.61 -2.84 -19.69
CA GLY A 237 11.54 -2.05 -19.08
C GLY A 237 11.35 -2.31 -17.60
N ALA A 238 10.88 -1.28 -16.90
CA ALA A 238 10.61 -1.35 -15.46
C ALA A 238 9.52 -2.38 -15.10
N GLU A 239 8.63 -2.72 -16.04
CA GLU A 239 7.55 -3.69 -15.84
C GLU A 239 8.05 -5.14 -15.71
N ASN A 240 9.25 -5.42 -16.22
CA ASN A 240 9.83 -6.75 -16.36
C ASN A 240 11.03 -7.01 -15.44
N ILE A 241 11.32 -6.05 -14.55
CA ILE A 241 12.37 -6.16 -13.55
C ILE A 241 11.81 -5.87 -12.15
N ASN A 242 12.55 -6.26 -11.13
CA ASN A 242 12.33 -5.85 -9.76
C ASN A 242 13.66 -5.59 -9.08
N ILE A 243 13.74 -4.48 -8.35
CA ILE A 243 14.96 -4.04 -7.66
C ILE A 243 14.66 -3.98 -6.17
N GLU A 244 15.41 -4.77 -5.41
CA GLU A 244 15.41 -4.77 -3.95
C GLU A 244 16.77 -4.25 -3.48
N GLN A 245 16.77 -3.27 -2.56
CA GLN A 245 18.00 -2.74 -1.99
C GLN A 245 17.91 -2.66 -0.46
N ASP A 246 18.98 -3.12 0.19
CA ASP A 246 19.28 -2.91 1.61
C ASP A 246 20.44 -1.91 1.76
N SER A 247 21.16 -1.94 2.88
CA SER A 247 22.26 -1.01 3.15
C SER A 247 23.59 -1.38 2.46
N TYR A 248 23.72 -2.59 1.94
CA TYR A 248 24.99 -3.13 1.43
C TYR A 248 24.88 -3.68 0.01
N LYS A 249 23.72 -4.24 -0.34
CA LYS A 249 23.53 -4.93 -1.61
C LYS A 249 22.25 -4.53 -2.34
N ILE A 250 22.30 -4.78 -3.64
CA ILE A 250 21.18 -4.66 -4.57
C ILE A 250 20.90 -6.07 -5.12
N ILE A 251 19.66 -6.51 -4.96
CA ILE A 251 19.13 -7.72 -5.57
C ILE A 251 18.27 -7.31 -6.76
N LEU A 252 18.66 -7.76 -7.94
CA LEU A 252 17.96 -7.52 -9.17
C LEU A 252 17.31 -8.81 -9.65
N LYS A 253 16.01 -8.75 -9.96
CA LYS A 253 15.23 -9.87 -10.52
C LYS A 253 14.75 -9.50 -11.92
N ILE A 254 15.15 -10.25 -12.94
CA ILE A 254 14.80 -10.00 -14.34
C ILE A 254 13.88 -11.11 -14.85
N LYS A 255 12.77 -10.75 -15.51
CA LYS A 255 11.89 -11.73 -16.18
C LYS A 255 12.60 -12.38 -17.38
N PRO A 256 12.36 -13.67 -17.68
CA PRO A 256 12.97 -14.30 -18.85
C PRO A 256 12.57 -13.60 -20.14
N VAL A 257 13.56 -13.07 -20.86
CA VAL A 257 13.38 -12.22 -22.03
C VAL A 257 14.55 -12.37 -22.99
N PHE A 258 14.27 -12.35 -24.29
CA PHE A 258 15.29 -12.16 -25.31
C PHE A 258 15.33 -10.68 -25.68
N VAL A 259 16.46 -10.03 -25.39
CA VAL A 259 16.72 -8.65 -25.77
C VAL A 259 17.37 -8.65 -27.13
N GLN A 260 16.66 -8.15 -28.14
CA GLN A 260 17.19 -8.03 -29.49
C GLN A 260 18.13 -6.82 -29.59
N LEU A 261 19.40 -7.08 -29.94
CA LEU A 261 20.43 -6.07 -30.12
C LEU A 261 21.06 -6.28 -31.49
N ASN A 262 21.25 -5.19 -32.25
CA ASN A 262 22.09 -5.25 -33.45
C ASN A 262 23.58 -5.35 -33.04
N ASN A 263 24.47 -5.62 -34.00
CA ASN A 263 25.89 -5.82 -33.71
C ASN A 263 26.52 -4.60 -33.00
N GLU A 264 26.21 -3.39 -33.45
CA GLU A 264 26.73 -2.15 -32.85
C GLU A 264 26.31 -1.98 -31.38
N LEU A 265 25.04 -2.25 -31.05
CA LEU A 265 24.56 -2.21 -29.67
C LEU A 265 25.17 -3.34 -28.83
N LEU A 266 25.37 -4.52 -29.41
CA LEU A 266 25.99 -5.63 -28.71
C LEU A 266 27.42 -5.27 -28.29
N ASP A 267 28.19 -4.65 -29.18
CA ASP A 267 29.54 -4.16 -28.89
C ASP A 267 29.52 -3.06 -27.82
N ASN A 268 28.61 -2.07 -27.95
CA ASN A 268 28.47 -0.97 -26.98
C ASN A 268 28.09 -1.42 -25.56
N TYR A 269 27.35 -2.54 -25.44
CA TYR A 269 26.91 -3.08 -24.14
C TYR A 269 27.68 -4.32 -23.69
N GLN A 270 28.73 -4.73 -24.39
CA GLN A 270 29.49 -5.95 -24.08
C GLN A 270 29.99 -5.97 -22.63
N GLU A 271 30.60 -4.87 -22.15
CA GLU A 271 31.07 -4.76 -20.76
C GLU A 271 29.93 -4.88 -19.75
N THR A 272 28.76 -4.32 -20.07
CA THR A 272 27.57 -4.38 -19.21
C THR A 272 27.02 -5.81 -19.15
N ILE A 273 27.04 -6.53 -20.27
CA ILE A 273 26.61 -7.93 -20.34
C ILE A 273 27.57 -8.83 -19.56
N LEU A 274 28.89 -8.66 -19.74
CA LEU A 274 29.91 -9.39 -18.97
C LEU A 274 29.78 -9.13 -17.46
N LEU A 275 29.46 -7.89 -17.08
CA LEU A 275 29.18 -7.56 -15.69
C LEU A 275 27.95 -8.31 -15.19
N LEU A 276 26.86 -8.34 -15.96
CA LEU A 276 25.64 -9.07 -15.63
C LEU A 276 25.90 -10.57 -15.43
N GLU A 277 26.73 -11.18 -16.29
CA GLU A 277 27.16 -12.58 -16.14
C GLU A 277 27.92 -12.81 -14.82
N ARG A 278 28.81 -11.88 -14.45
CA ARG A 278 29.60 -11.97 -13.20
C ARG A 278 28.75 -11.86 -11.94
N ILE A 279 27.66 -11.10 -11.98
CA ILE A 279 26.78 -10.86 -10.82
C ILE A 279 25.56 -11.80 -10.78
N LEU A 280 25.44 -12.72 -11.75
CA LEU A 280 24.38 -13.72 -11.81
C LEU A 280 24.49 -14.68 -10.61
N LYS A 281 23.37 -14.90 -9.92
CA LYS A 281 23.25 -15.85 -8.81
C LYS A 281 22.40 -17.06 -9.18
N GLU A 282 21.26 -16.82 -9.84
CA GLU A 282 20.33 -17.86 -10.29
C GLU A 282 19.82 -17.52 -11.69
N GLY A 283 19.74 -18.53 -12.56
CA GLY A 283 19.32 -18.38 -13.95
C GLY A 283 20.45 -18.50 -14.97
N ALA A 284 20.23 -17.93 -16.16
CA ALA A 284 21.17 -18.04 -17.28
C ALA A 284 21.21 -16.78 -18.13
N ILE A 285 22.38 -16.45 -18.65
CA ILE A 285 22.57 -15.47 -19.71
C ILE A 285 23.13 -16.21 -20.94
N GLN A 286 22.54 -15.97 -22.11
CA GLN A 286 23.04 -16.52 -23.37
C GLN A 286 23.15 -15.41 -24.41
N ILE A 287 24.37 -15.07 -24.79
CA ILE A 287 24.64 -14.14 -25.88
C ILE A 287 24.45 -14.87 -27.22
N ARG A 288 23.71 -14.25 -28.15
CA ARG A 288 23.50 -14.72 -29.51
C ARG A 288 23.89 -13.61 -30.48
N HIS A 289 24.05 -13.96 -31.76
CA HIS A 289 24.45 -13.02 -32.81
C HIS A 289 23.53 -11.80 -32.96
N ASN A 290 22.28 -11.87 -32.50
CA ASN A 290 21.28 -10.81 -32.63
C ASN A 290 20.69 -10.37 -31.29
N GLY A 291 21.37 -10.62 -30.18
CA GLY A 291 20.87 -10.21 -28.87
C GLY A 291 21.34 -11.06 -27.70
N VAL A 292 20.70 -10.84 -26.55
CA VAL A 292 21.03 -11.51 -25.29
C VAL A 292 19.76 -12.09 -24.69
N TYR A 293 19.79 -13.38 -24.37
CA TYR A 293 18.72 -14.04 -23.63
C TYR A 293 19.03 -14.00 -22.14
N PHE A 294 18.08 -13.49 -21.36
CA PHE A 294 18.02 -13.67 -19.91
C PHE A 294 17.01 -14.78 -19.63
N GLY A 295 17.46 -15.88 -19.03
CA GLY A 295 16.67 -17.07 -18.78
C GLY A 295 16.71 -17.52 -17.32
N THR A 296 15.89 -18.51 -16.99
CA THR A 296 15.97 -19.23 -15.72
C THR A 296 16.48 -20.64 -15.97
N ASP A 297 17.21 -21.17 -15.01
CA ASP A 297 17.55 -22.59 -14.80
C ASP A 297 16.39 -23.38 -14.16
N ILE A 298 15.30 -22.68 -13.81
CA ILE A 298 14.09 -23.27 -13.23
C ILE A 298 13.21 -23.88 -14.32
N GLU A 299 12.95 -25.19 -14.21
CA GLU A 299 11.93 -25.90 -14.99
C GLU A 299 10.64 -26.11 -14.17
N SER A 300 9.49 -26.05 -14.85
CA SER A 300 8.19 -26.23 -14.20
C SER A 300 7.78 -27.69 -14.19
N ILE A 301 7.56 -28.25 -13.00
CA ILE A 301 6.94 -29.58 -12.84
C ILE A 301 5.42 -29.39 -12.73
N THR A 302 4.68 -29.94 -13.69
CA THR A 302 3.20 -29.96 -13.63
C THR A 302 2.74 -31.30 -13.09
N ILE A 303 2.04 -31.28 -11.95
CA ILE A 303 1.56 -32.51 -11.29
C ILE A 303 0.03 -32.51 -11.30
N ASN A 304 -0.55 -33.57 -11.84
CA ASN A 304 -1.98 -33.83 -11.76
C ASN A 304 -2.24 -34.74 -10.54
N VAL A 305 -2.98 -34.24 -9.56
CA VAL A 305 -3.35 -34.99 -8.35
C VAL A 305 -4.87 -35.12 -8.23
N PRO A 306 -5.38 -36.19 -7.60
CA PRO A 306 -6.79 -36.29 -7.24
C PRO A 306 -7.26 -35.08 -6.42
N LYS A 307 -8.54 -34.73 -6.56
CA LYS A 307 -9.12 -33.56 -5.88
C LYS A 307 -8.97 -33.65 -4.34
N SER A 308 -9.12 -34.84 -3.77
CA SER A 308 -8.93 -35.10 -2.34
C SER A 308 -7.53 -34.73 -1.86
N ILE A 309 -6.50 -35.13 -2.61
CA ILE A 309 -5.10 -34.80 -2.32
C ILE A 309 -4.86 -33.30 -2.43
N LYS A 310 -5.44 -32.64 -3.43
CA LYS A 310 -5.32 -31.17 -3.58
C LYS A 310 -5.94 -30.41 -2.39
N GLU A 311 -7.05 -30.90 -1.85
CA GLU A 311 -7.70 -30.32 -0.67
C GLU A 311 -6.85 -30.53 0.59
N GLN A 312 -6.26 -31.71 0.77
CA GLN A 312 -5.30 -31.97 1.86
C GLN A 312 -4.06 -31.07 1.77
N LEU A 313 -3.46 -30.95 0.58
CA LEU A 313 -2.31 -30.06 0.35
C LEU A 313 -2.66 -28.60 0.66
N ARG A 314 -3.89 -28.16 0.35
CA ARG A 314 -4.35 -26.82 0.72
C ARG A 314 -4.45 -26.64 2.23
N GLY A 315 -4.92 -27.66 2.96
CA GLY A 315 -4.95 -27.65 4.43
C GLY A 315 -3.55 -27.48 5.01
N LEU A 316 -2.62 -28.36 4.62
CA LEU A 316 -1.24 -28.36 5.10
C LEU A 316 -0.48 -27.07 4.74
N ALA A 317 -0.69 -26.54 3.54
CA ALA A 317 -0.09 -25.28 3.11
C ALA A 317 -0.61 -24.10 3.94
N ASN A 318 -1.92 -24.07 4.24
CA ASN A 318 -2.51 -23.02 5.08
C ASN A 318 -2.00 -23.08 6.53
N GLU A 319 -1.81 -24.28 7.09
CA GLU A 319 -1.21 -24.47 8.43
C GLU A 319 0.22 -23.91 8.48
N SER A 320 0.95 -24.03 7.37
CA SER A 320 2.33 -23.52 7.25
C SER A 320 2.38 -22.06 6.75
N ASN A 321 1.23 -21.40 6.55
CA ASN A 321 1.10 -20.06 5.96
C ASN A 321 1.82 -19.89 4.59
N LEU A 322 1.86 -20.96 3.81
CA LEU A 322 2.49 -21.04 2.49
C LEU A 322 1.43 -21.22 1.39
N SER A 323 1.80 -20.90 0.14
CA SER A 323 1.01 -21.36 -0.99
C SER A 323 1.19 -22.87 -1.18
N ILE A 324 0.25 -23.54 -1.84
CA ILE A 324 0.39 -24.97 -2.17
C ILE A 324 1.70 -25.23 -2.94
N GLU A 325 2.07 -24.30 -3.83
CA GLU A 325 3.29 -24.42 -4.64
C GLU A 325 4.55 -24.29 -3.78
N ASP A 326 4.58 -23.33 -2.85
CA ASP A 326 5.72 -23.12 -1.96
C ASP A 326 5.86 -24.25 -0.94
N TYR A 327 4.74 -24.74 -0.41
CA TYR A 327 4.71 -25.90 0.50
C TYR A 327 5.29 -27.15 -0.18
N ILE A 328 4.89 -27.43 -1.42
CA ILE A 328 5.43 -28.57 -2.18
C ILE A 328 6.92 -28.37 -2.47
N LYS A 329 7.35 -27.17 -2.87
CA LYS A 329 8.77 -26.86 -3.10
C LYS A 329 9.60 -27.12 -1.85
N GLU A 330 9.17 -26.62 -0.70
CA GLU A 330 9.89 -26.81 0.56
C GLU A 330 10.00 -28.30 0.94
N LYS A 331 8.90 -29.06 0.80
CA LYS A 331 8.92 -30.51 1.09
C LYS A 331 9.79 -31.30 0.11
N LEU A 332 9.77 -30.97 -1.18
CA LEU A 332 10.62 -31.62 -2.18
C LEU A 332 12.10 -31.32 -1.94
N ILE A 333 12.44 -30.08 -1.58
CA ILE A 333 13.84 -29.70 -1.27
C ILE A 333 14.31 -30.42 -0.01
N ASN A 334 13.49 -30.54 1.03
CA ASN A 334 13.88 -31.24 2.26
C ASN A 334 13.99 -32.77 2.11
N LEU A 335 13.51 -33.35 1.01
CA LEU A 335 13.58 -34.78 0.71
C LEU A 335 14.80 -35.16 -0.13
N LEU A 336 15.46 -34.19 -0.75
CA LEU A 336 16.67 -34.33 -1.57
C LEU A 336 17.89 -33.89 -0.76
#